data_AF-A0A0R0GIZ9-F1
#
_entry.id   AF-A0A0R0GIZ9-F1
#
_cell.length_a   1.000
_cell.length_b   1.000
_cell.length_c   1.000
_cell.angle_alpha   90.00
_cell.angle_beta   90.00
_cell.angle_gamma   90.00
#
_symmetry.space_group_name_H-M   'P 1'
#
loop_
_entity.id
_entity.type
_entity.pdbx_description
1 polymer ?
#
loop_
_entity_poly.entity_id
_entity_poly.type
_entity_poly.pdbx_seq_one_letter_code
_entity_poly.pdbx_strand_id
1 'polypeptide(L)'
;MVRRKINFMCLQETKWTGEKAKELDNSGFKLWYTGKIRSRNGVGIIVDKEWKKDVVDVRRVGDRIIVLKLVVGQDTFNVISGYTPQVGLAEHFKVKFWEDLEGVLLDIPQGEKVFLGGDLNGHVGSVARGFEGVHGGFGLGEMNGEGKSILEFSEALDLSIANTWFKKREEHLITYKSGGTYSHIDFFLIRKSDRKYCLNCKVIPGESLTTQHRVLVMDVRIRDRAKRRSPLLAPRIKWWHLKETLGESRGFGPRGKESWWWNENVQSKVRVKKER
;
A
#
# COMPACT_ATOMS: atom_id res chain seq x y z
N MET A 1 -12.03 -2.17 1.58
CA MET A 1 -11.03 -1.49 0.72
C MET A 1 -11.64 -0.58 -0.33
N VAL A 2 -12.56 -1.04 -1.20
CA VAL A 2 -13.17 -0.24 -2.29
C VAL A 2 -13.72 1.12 -1.82
N ARG A 3 -14.64 1.13 -0.83
CA ARG A 3 -15.29 2.36 -0.34
C ARG A 3 -14.29 3.40 0.19
N ARG A 4 -13.21 2.94 0.80
CA ARG A 4 -12.15 3.78 1.38
C ARG A 4 -10.98 4.01 0.43
N LYS A 5 -11.03 3.48 -0.81
CA LYS A 5 -9.98 3.57 -1.83
C LYS A 5 -8.60 3.11 -1.31
N ILE A 6 -8.58 2.07 -0.48
CA ILE A 6 -7.34 1.52 0.08
C ILE A 6 -6.59 0.76 -1.01
N ASN A 7 -5.33 1.13 -1.27
CA ASN A 7 -4.49 0.46 -2.26
C ASN A 7 -3.72 -0.74 -1.70
N PHE A 8 -3.26 -0.64 -0.45
CA PHE A 8 -2.52 -1.69 0.25
C PHE A 8 -3.11 -1.85 1.63
N MET A 9 -3.32 -3.10 2.06
CA MET A 9 -3.83 -3.41 3.39
C MET A 9 -2.98 -4.51 4.01
N CYS A 10 -2.25 -4.16 5.06
CA CYS A 10 -1.54 -5.10 5.91
C CYS A 10 -2.55 -5.86 6.78
N LEU A 11 -2.37 -7.17 6.90
CA LEU A 11 -3.18 -8.07 7.70
C LEU A 11 -2.28 -8.83 8.66
N GLN A 12 -2.71 -8.89 9.91
CA GLN A 12 -2.06 -9.61 11.02
C GLN A 12 -3.01 -10.65 11.58
N GLU A 13 -2.48 -11.63 12.29
CA GLU A 13 -3.25 -12.72 12.92
C GLU A 13 -4.24 -13.43 11.98
N THR A 14 -3.83 -13.63 10.72
CA THR A 14 -4.71 -14.23 9.70
C THR A 14 -5.11 -15.67 10.01
N LYS A 15 -4.31 -16.40 10.81
CA LYS A 15 -4.53 -17.78 11.24
C LYS A 15 -4.59 -18.78 10.07
N TRP A 16 -4.11 -18.37 8.91
CA TRP A 16 -4.06 -19.17 7.69
C TRP A 16 -2.76 -19.98 7.62
N THR A 17 -2.80 -21.07 6.87
CA THR A 17 -1.63 -21.91 6.62
C THR A 17 -1.21 -21.86 5.16
N GLY A 18 0.09 -21.87 4.94
CA GLY A 18 0.74 -21.84 3.65
C GLY A 18 1.29 -20.47 3.26
N GLU A 19 1.98 -20.47 2.14
CA GLU A 19 2.58 -19.29 1.52
C GLU A 19 1.98 -19.13 0.13
N LYS A 20 0.90 -18.34 0.01
CA LYS A 20 0.12 -18.30 -1.23
C LYS A 20 -0.15 -16.88 -1.69
N ALA A 21 -0.56 -16.79 -2.94
CA ALA A 21 -1.18 -15.61 -3.53
C ALA A 21 -2.57 -15.98 -4.05
N LYS A 22 -3.58 -15.16 -3.79
CA LYS A 22 -4.97 -15.44 -4.17
C LYS A 22 -5.66 -14.17 -4.65
N GLU A 23 -6.33 -14.23 -5.80
CA GLU A 23 -7.25 -13.19 -6.24
C GLU A 23 -8.50 -13.19 -5.36
N LEU A 24 -8.92 -12.01 -4.90
CA LEU A 24 -10.08 -11.83 -4.04
C LEU A 24 -11.29 -11.41 -4.88
N ASP A 25 -12.27 -12.31 -4.99
CA ASP A 25 -13.58 -12.10 -5.60
C ASP A 25 -13.53 -11.41 -6.99
N ASN A 26 -14.63 -10.78 -7.40
CA ASN A 26 -14.73 -9.98 -8.63
C ASN A 26 -14.13 -8.56 -8.49
N SER A 27 -13.55 -8.25 -7.34
CA SER A 27 -13.02 -6.92 -7.03
C SER A 27 -11.70 -6.61 -7.74
N GLY A 28 -10.95 -7.67 -8.10
CA GLY A 28 -9.62 -7.60 -8.68
C GLY A 28 -8.49 -7.37 -7.68
N PHE A 29 -8.77 -7.29 -6.37
CA PHE A 29 -7.72 -7.27 -5.34
C PHE A 29 -6.96 -8.60 -5.33
N LYS A 30 -5.67 -8.57 -4.98
CA LYS A 30 -4.86 -9.78 -4.80
C LYS A 30 -4.23 -9.80 -3.41
N LEU A 31 -4.38 -10.92 -2.73
CA LEU A 31 -3.81 -11.21 -1.42
C LEU A 31 -2.53 -12.02 -1.57
N TRP A 32 -1.48 -11.64 -0.86
CA TRP A 32 -0.35 -12.52 -0.56
C TRP A 32 -0.29 -12.74 0.93
N TYR A 33 -0.06 -13.97 1.36
CA TYR A 33 0.05 -14.29 2.78
C TYR A 33 1.11 -15.34 3.08
N THR A 34 1.50 -15.41 4.34
CA THR A 34 2.31 -16.48 4.94
C THR A 34 1.72 -16.88 6.28
N GLY A 35 1.73 -18.17 6.57
CA GLY A 35 1.42 -18.71 7.89
C GLY A 35 1.79 -20.18 7.98
N LYS A 36 2.28 -20.62 9.14
CA LYS A 36 2.88 -21.96 9.30
C LYS A 36 1.98 -22.94 10.04
N ILE A 37 1.26 -22.46 11.06
CA ILE A 37 0.46 -23.31 11.95
C ILE A 37 -1.02 -22.95 11.76
N ARG A 38 -1.88 -23.97 11.63
CA ARG A 38 -3.32 -23.75 11.52
C ARG A 38 -3.86 -23.05 12.77
N SER A 39 -4.76 -22.08 12.60
CA SER A 39 -5.42 -21.36 13.69
C SER A 39 -4.48 -20.48 14.54
N ARG A 40 -3.23 -20.29 14.14
CA ARG A 40 -2.23 -19.52 14.88
C ARG A 40 -1.38 -18.69 13.91
N ASN A 41 -1.00 -17.49 14.32
CA ASN A 41 -0.07 -16.63 13.59
C ASN A 41 -0.54 -16.25 12.17
N GLY A 42 0.35 -15.67 11.37
CA GLY A 42 0.16 -15.45 9.94
C GLY A 42 -0.11 -13.99 9.58
N VAL A 43 0.50 -13.54 8.49
CA VAL A 43 0.37 -12.18 7.95
C VAL A 43 0.06 -12.19 6.47
N GLY A 44 -0.55 -11.12 6.00
CA GLY A 44 -0.78 -10.92 4.57
C GLY A 44 -0.81 -9.46 4.16
N ILE A 45 -0.73 -9.24 2.85
CA ILE A 45 -0.93 -7.93 2.23
C ILE A 45 -1.95 -8.10 1.11
N ILE A 46 -3.02 -7.30 1.15
CA ILE A 46 -3.96 -7.17 0.04
C ILE A 46 -3.59 -5.95 -0.78
N VAL A 47 -3.47 -6.12 -2.10
CA VAL A 47 -3.10 -5.10 -3.07
C VAL A 47 -4.25 -4.85 -4.05
N ASP A 48 -4.51 -3.58 -4.32
CA ASP A 48 -5.49 -3.11 -5.31
C ASP A 48 -5.19 -3.61 -6.73
N LYS A 49 -6.27 -3.78 -7.49
CA LYS A 49 -6.25 -4.28 -8.87
C LYS A 49 -5.30 -3.50 -9.77
N GLU A 50 -5.09 -2.21 -9.51
CA GLU A 50 -4.24 -1.40 -10.35
C GLU A 50 -2.75 -1.47 -9.97
N TRP A 51 -2.42 -1.97 -8.78
CA TRP A 51 -1.05 -2.07 -8.23
C TRP A 51 -0.51 -3.50 -8.21
N LYS A 52 -1.38 -4.51 -8.17
CA LYS A 52 -0.95 -5.92 -8.09
C LYS A 52 -0.04 -6.38 -9.23
N LYS A 53 -0.12 -5.72 -10.38
CA LYS A 53 0.71 -5.99 -11.57
C LYS A 53 2.13 -5.43 -11.46
N ASP A 54 2.34 -4.48 -10.54
CA ASP A 54 3.63 -3.84 -10.31
C ASP A 54 4.43 -4.55 -9.20
N VAL A 55 3.86 -5.60 -8.57
CA VAL A 55 4.56 -6.46 -7.61
C VAL A 55 5.56 -7.34 -8.34
N VAL A 56 6.85 -7.17 -8.04
CA VAL A 56 7.95 -7.88 -8.69
C VAL A 56 8.58 -8.97 -7.82
N ASP A 57 8.46 -8.85 -6.50
CA ASP A 57 9.00 -9.83 -5.56
C ASP A 57 8.17 -9.93 -4.28
N VAL A 58 8.20 -11.11 -3.66
CA VAL A 58 7.46 -11.44 -2.44
C VAL A 58 8.37 -12.23 -1.50
N ARG A 59 8.83 -11.59 -0.43
CA ARG A 59 9.63 -12.22 0.62
C ARG A 59 8.75 -12.54 1.82
N ARG A 60 8.87 -13.76 2.34
CA ARG A 60 8.15 -14.24 3.53
C ARG A 60 9.19 -14.68 4.56
N VAL A 61 9.24 -13.99 5.70
CA VAL A 61 10.17 -14.30 6.79
C VAL A 61 9.35 -14.86 7.95
N GLY A 62 9.40 -16.18 8.09
CA GLY A 62 8.55 -16.93 9.03
C GLY A 62 7.05 -16.78 8.72
N ASP A 63 6.24 -16.79 9.78
CA ASP A 63 4.79 -16.54 9.74
C ASP A 63 4.41 -15.14 10.21
N ARG A 64 5.39 -14.25 10.45
CA ARG A 64 5.18 -12.93 11.07
C ARG A 64 5.51 -11.75 10.19
N ILE A 65 6.32 -11.93 9.14
CA ILE A 65 6.74 -10.84 8.26
C ILE A 65 6.52 -11.25 6.81
N ILE A 66 5.86 -10.38 6.05
CA ILE A 66 5.74 -10.48 4.60
C ILE A 66 6.07 -9.13 3.97
N VAL A 67 6.84 -9.18 2.88
CA VAL A 67 7.30 -8.01 2.12
C VAL A 67 6.86 -8.17 0.68
N LEU A 68 6.21 -7.14 0.14
CA LEU A 68 6.00 -6.98 -1.29
C LEU A 68 6.90 -5.89 -1.83
N LYS A 69 7.72 -6.21 -2.82
CA LYS A 69 8.48 -5.23 -3.60
C LYS A 69 7.69 -4.86 -4.85
N LEU A 70 7.52 -3.57 -5.09
CA LEU A 70 6.85 -3.03 -6.26
C LEU A 70 7.75 -2.05 -7.01
N VAL A 71 7.70 -2.08 -8.33
CA VAL A 71 8.37 -1.10 -9.19
C VAL A 71 7.33 -0.31 -9.98
N VAL A 72 7.23 0.99 -9.71
CA VAL A 72 6.26 1.87 -10.38
C VAL A 72 6.98 3.07 -10.95
N GLY A 73 7.13 3.08 -12.28
CA GLY A 73 7.88 4.12 -12.97
C GLY A 73 9.37 4.00 -12.63
N GLN A 74 9.93 5.05 -12.02
CA GLN A 74 11.33 5.09 -11.57
C GLN A 74 11.48 4.77 -10.06
N ASP A 75 10.36 4.62 -9.33
CA ASP A 75 10.37 4.40 -7.89
C ASP A 75 10.16 2.91 -7.56
N THR A 76 10.89 2.43 -6.55
CA THR A 76 10.71 1.11 -5.94
C THR A 76 10.15 1.26 -4.54
N PHE A 77 9.12 0.48 -4.23
CA PHE A 77 8.40 0.51 -2.96
C PHE A 77 8.42 -0.86 -2.30
N ASN A 78 8.61 -0.89 -0.99
CA ASN A 78 8.58 -2.09 -0.18
C ASN A 78 7.45 -1.94 0.84
N VAL A 79 6.38 -2.73 0.66
CA VAL A 79 5.25 -2.77 1.59
C VAL A 79 5.44 -3.98 2.49
N ILE A 80 5.54 -3.74 3.79
CA ILE A 80 5.84 -4.76 4.79
C ILE A 80 4.63 -4.87 5.73
N SER A 81 4.18 -6.10 5.97
CA SER A 81 3.22 -6.42 7.02
C SER A 81 3.91 -7.27 8.08
N GLY A 82 3.96 -6.75 9.31
CA GLY A 82 4.57 -7.40 10.47
C GLY A 82 3.57 -7.55 11.62
N TYR A 83 3.76 -8.54 12.49
CA TYR A 83 3.12 -8.53 13.82
C TYR A 83 4.04 -9.14 14.88
N THR A 84 4.14 -8.48 16.03
CA THR A 84 4.96 -8.97 17.15
C THR A 84 4.30 -10.17 17.83
N PRO A 85 5.08 -11.08 18.46
CA PRO A 85 4.50 -12.11 19.30
C PRO A 85 3.70 -11.52 20.47
N GLN A 86 2.60 -12.18 20.83
CA GLN A 86 1.71 -11.76 21.91
C GLN A 86 2.43 -11.66 23.28
N VAL A 87 1.94 -10.76 24.13
CA VAL A 87 2.38 -10.61 25.53
C VAL A 87 2.25 -11.96 26.25
N GLY A 88 3.35 -12.39 26.90
CA GLY A 88 3.45 -13.69 27.59
C GLY A 88 4.14 -14.80 26.81
N LEU A 89 4.40 -14.60 25.51
CA LEU A 89 5.30 -15.50 24.78
C LEU A 89 6.74 -15.31 25.26
N ALA A 90 7.54 -16.37 25.22
CA ALA A 90 8.93 -16.32 25.66
C ALA A 90 9.73 -15.23 24.91
N GLU A 91 10.59 -14.53 25.66
CA GLU A 91 11.34 -13.36 25.19
C GLU A 91 12.12 -13.61 23.89
N HIS A 92 12.70 -14.80 23.74
CA HIS A 92 13.45 -15.17 22.53
C HIS A 92 12.62 -15.09 21.24
N PHE A 93 11.30 -15.25 21.29
CA PHE A 93 10.44 -15.05 20.12
C PHE A 93 10.30 -13.57 19.74
N LYS A 94 10.29 -12.67 20.74
CA LYS A 94 10.26 -11.22 20.50
C LYS A 94 11.59 -10.75 19.92
N VAL A 95 12.71 -11.19 20.50
CA VAL A 95 14.07 -10.89 19.99
C VAL A 95 14.20 -11.33 18.54
N LYS A 96 13.86 -12.59 18.23
CA LYS A 96 13.90 -13.10 16.87
C LYS A 96 13.06 -12.29 15.88
N PHE A 97 11.87 -11.84 16.28
CA PHE A 97 11.03 -11.02 15.41
C PHE A 97 11.73 -9.69 15.04
N TRP A 98 12.37 -9.04 16.02
CA TRP A 98 13.07 -7.78 15.79
C TRP A 98 14.33 -7.97 14.93
N GLU A 99 15.09 -9.03 15.16
CA GLU A 99 16.26 -9.41 14.32
C GLU A 99 15.83 -9.72 12.88
N ASP A 100 14.77 -10.52 12.70
CA ASP A 100 14.22 -10.85 11.37
C ASP A 100 13.73 -9.58 10.63
N LEU A 101 13.09 -8.65 11.36
CA LEU A 101 12.60 -7.40 10.80
C LEU A 101 13.74 -6.43 10.47
N GLU A 102 14.75 -6.34 11.32
CA GLU A 102 15.97 -5.57 11.07
C GLU A 102 16.67 -6.06 9.81
N GLY A 103 16.90 -7.37 9.69
CA GLY A 103 17.52 -7.96 8.50
C GLY A 103 16.74 -7.64 7.21
N VAL A 104 15.41 -7.72 7.25
CA VAL A 104 14.55 -7.32 6.12
C VAL A 104 14.74 -5.84 5.75
N LEU A 105 14.85 -4.94 6.72
CA LEU A 105 14.97 -3.50 6.48
C LEU A 105 16.37 -3.10 6.00
N LEU A 106 17.41 -3.74 6.52
CA LEU A 106 18.79 -3.53 6.09
C LEU A 106 19.04 -4.04 4.67
N ASP A 107 18.35 -5.10 4.25
CA ASP A 107 18.41 -5.63 2.89
C ASP A 107 17.74 -4.70 1.85
N ILE A 108 16.94 -3.73 2.28
CA ILE A 108 16.27 -2.78 1.38
C ILE A 108 17.21 -1.59 1.12
N PRO A 109 17.61 -1.32 -0.15
CA PRO A 109 18.46 -0.18 -0.47
C PRO A 109 17.87 1.16 0.00
N GLN A 110 18.72 2.09 0.42
CA GLN A 110 18.31 3.41 0.92
C GLN A 110 17.54 4.26 -0.10
N GLY A 111 17.76 4.02 -1.40
CA GLY A 111 17.00 4.68 -2.47
C GLY A 111 15.56 4.19 -2.61
N GLU A 112 15.23 3.01 -2.06
CA GLU A 112 13.89 2.43 -2.13
C GLU A 112 13.01 2.87 -0.94
N LYS A 113 11.72 3.02 -1.21
CA LYS A 113 10.72 3.45 -0.22
C LYS A 113 10.31 2.27 0.65
N VAL A 114 10.09 2.52 1.94
CA VAL A 114 9.62 1.52 2.90
C VAL A 114 8.30 2.00 3.53
N PHE A 115 7.30 1.12 3.50
CA PHE A 115 6.04 1.27 4.21
C PHE A 115 5.77 0.00 5.02
N LEU A 116 6.14 0.03 6.30
CA LEU A 116 5.88 -1.04 7.23
C LEU A 116 4.59 -0.74 8.00
N GLY A 117 3.60 -1.61 7.91
CA GLY A 117 2.42 -1.59 8.76
C GLY A 117 2.39 -2.82 9.65
N GLY A 118 2.21 -2.64 10.95
CA GLY A 118 2.18 -3.79 11.86
C GLY A 118 1.54 -3.52 13.20
N ASP A 119 1.04 -4.59 13.79
CA ASP A 119 0.72 -4.66 15.21
C ASP A 119 2.02 -4.94 15.98
N LEU A 120 2.52 -3.92 16.68
CA LEU A 120 3.79 -4.02 17.39
C LEU A 120 3.60 -4.25 18.90
N ASN A 121 2.37 -4.31 19.41
CA ASN A 121 2.05 -4.58 20.82
C ASN A 121 2.80 -3.70 21.84
N GLY A 122 3.19 -2.48 21.47
CA GLY A 122 3.92 -1.54 22.33
C GLY A 122 3.30 -0.15 22.36
N HIS A 123 3.35 0.50 23.52
CA HIS A 123 2.82 1.85 23.72
C HIS A 123 3.97 2.84 23.64
N VAL A 124 4.07 3.59 22.53
CA VAL A 124 5.13 4.61 22.34
C VAL A 124 4.88 5.90 23.12
N GLY A 125 3.67 6.06 23.66
CA GLY A 125 3.28 7.21 24.47
C GLY A 125 2.98 8.47 23.68
N SER A 126 2.58 9.53 24.38
CA SER A 126 2.26 10.84 23.81
C SER A 126 3.46 11.79 23.73
N VAL A 127 4.51 11.55 24.52
CA VAL A 127 5.67 12.43 24.66
C VAL A 127 6.84 11.92 23.82
N ALA A 128 7.42 12.78 22.98
CA ALA A 128 8.51 12.43 22.06
C ALA A 128 9.93 12.54 22.66
N ARG A 129 10.04 12.77 23.98
CA ARG A 129 11.31 13.17 24.62
C ARG A 129 12.40 12.12 24.38
N GLY A 130 13.51 12.53 23.78
CA GLY A 130 14.64 11.67 23.45
C GLY A 130 14.48 10.89 22.15
N PHE A 131 13.36 11.07 21.45
CA PHE A 131 13.01 10.39 20.21
C PHE A 131 12.37 11.35 19.19
N GLU A 132 12.68 12.65 19.27
CA GLU A 132 12.05 13.70 18.45
C GLU A 132 12.28 13.51 16.93
N GLY A 133 13.32 12.77 16.55
CA GLY A 133 13.58 12.39 15.16
C GLY A 133 12.64 11.31 14.61
N VAL A 134 12.07 10.46 15.46
CA VAL A 134 11.23 9.31 15.06
C VAL A 134 9.76 9.49 15.44
N HIS A 135 9.49 10.21 16.52
CA HIS A 135 8.18 10.37 17.15
C HIS A 135 7.71 11.83 17.08
N GLY A 136 6.49 12.05 16.60
CA GLY A 136 5.97 13.40 16.33
C GLY A 136 5.25 14.12 17.46
N GLY A 137 5.16 13.51 18.63
CA GLY A 137 4.56 14.12 19.83
C GLY A 137 3.02 14.10 19.88
N PHE A 138 2.37 13.34 18.99
CA PHE A 138 0.92 13.16 18.95
C PHE A 138 0.49 11.68 19.11
N GLY A 139 1.29 10.88 19.82
CA GLY A 139 0.89 9.53 20.22
C GLY A 139 -0.12 9.52 21.38
N LEU A 140 -0.42 8.34 21.91
CA LEU A 140 -1.43 8.14 22.96
C LEU A 140 -0.83 7.45 24.19
N GLY A 141 -1.23 7.91 25.38
CA GLY A 141 -0.88 7.28 26.66
C GLY A 141 0.56 7.49 27.09
N GLU A 142 1.05 6.59 27.94
CA GLU A 142 2.41 6.55 28.46
C GLU A 142 3.25 5.49 27.76
N MET A 143 4.56 5.72 27.69
CA MET A 143 5.49 4.80 27.07
C MET A 143 5.72 3.56 27.96
N ASN A 144 5.59 2.36 27.41
CA ASN A 144 5.96 1.12 28.09
C ASN A 144 7.26 0.51 27.52
N GLY A 145 7.70 -0.63 28.08
CA GLY A 145 8.93 -1.30 27.65
C GLY A 145 8.94 -1.66 26.15
N GLU A 146 7.86 -2.28 25.66
CA GLU A 146 7.70 -2.60 24.24
C GLU A 146 7.67 -1.34 23.35
N GLY A 147 7.05 -0.27 23.81
CA GLY A 147 7.04 1.03 23.12
C GLY A 147 8.43 1.65 23.02
N LYS A 148 9.24 1.53 24.07
CA LYS A 148 10.64 1.94 24.04
C LYS A 148 11.43 1.15 22.99
N SER A 149 11.22 -0.17 22.92
CA SER A 149 11.85 -1.00 21.87
C SER A 149 11.45 -0.57 20.46
N ILE A 150 10.18 -0.20 20.22
CA ILE A 150 9.74 0.35 18.92
C ILE A 150 10.47 1.66 18.59
N LEU A 151 10.65 2.53 19.58
CA LEU A 151 11.30 3.83 19.41
C LEU A 151 12.81 3.67 19.13
N GLU A 152 13.51 2.86 19.92
CA GLU A 152 14.94 2.54 19.74
C GLU A 152 15.19 1.86 18.39
N PHE A 153 14.36 0.88 18.01
CA PHE A 153 14.42 0.23 16.69
C PHE A 153 14.22 1.23 15.55
N SER A 154 13.22 2.12 15.70
CA SER A 154 12.93 3.14 14.69
C SER A 154 14.07 4.15 14.57
N GLU A 155 14.72 4.48 15.69
CA GLU A 155 15.86 5.40 15.71
C GLU A 155 17.07 4.79 15.02
N ALA A 156 17.42 3.55 15.35
CA ALA A 156 18.54 2.83 14.78
C ALA A 156 18.46 2.67 13.25
N LEU A 157 17.25 2.49 12.70
CA LEU A 157 17.01 2.26 11.28
C LEU A 157 16.51 3.50 10.51
N ASP A 158 16.59 4.69 11.11
CA ASP A 158 16.12 5.95 10.53
C ASP A 158 14.67 5.88 10.02
N LEU A 159 13.81 5.25 10.81
CA LEU A 159 12.37 5.18 10.58
C LEU A 159 11.63 6.25 11.38
N SER A 160 10.43 6.54 10.95
CA SER A 160 9.54 7.51 11.57
C SER A 160 8.18 6.89 11.77
N ILE A 161 7.64 7.05 12.98
CA ILE A 161 6.37 6.47 13.41
C ILE A 161 5.24 7.35 12.90
N ALA A 162 4.70 7.06 11.72
CA ALA A 162 3.77 7.92 10.99
C ALA A 162 2.54 8.33 11.83
N ASN A 163 2.05 7.45 12.70
CA ASN A 163 0.88 7.69 13.55
C ASN A 163 1.06 8.90 14.47
N THR A 164 2.28 9.18 14.91
CA THR A 164 2.55 10.11 16.01
C THR A 164 2.83 11.53 15.53
N TRP A 165 2.76 11.78 14.21
CA TRP A 165 3.05 13.07 13.58
C TRP A 165 1.84 13.94 13.29
N PHE A 166 0.64 13.44 13.58
CA PHE A 166 -0.59 14.15 13.27
C PHE A 166 -1.44 14.31 14.52
N LYS A 167 -1.74 15.56 14.88
CA LYS A 167 -2.73 15.83 15.93
C LYS A 167 -4.09 15.26 15.52
N LYS A 168 -4.64 14.38 16.36
CA LYS A 168 -5.95 13.75 16.18
C LYS A 168 -6.75 13.78 17.48
N ARG A 169 -8.07 13.58 17.36
CA ARG A 169 -8.89 13.21 18.52
C ARG A 169 -8.50 11.79 18.94
N GLU A 170 -8.60 11.50 20.23
CA GLU A 170 -8.22 10.20 20.82
C GLU A 170 -8.81 8.99 20.07
N GLU A 171 -10.09 9.06 19.72
CA GLU A 171 -10.79 7.99 19.00
C GLU A 171 -10.19 7.68 17.61
N HIS A 172 -9.41 8.59 17.03
CA HIS A 172 -8.66 8.38 15.79
C HIS A 172 -7.20 7.95 15.99
N LEU A 173 -6.76 7.76 17.24
CA LEU A 173 -5.46 7.19 17.62
C LEU A 173 -5.60 5.74 18.12
N ILE A 174 -6.74 5.41 18.76
CA ILE A 174 -7.02 4.08 19.31
C ILE A 174 -7.06 3.03 18.19
N THR A 175 -6.07 2.14 18.13
CA THR A 175 -5.99 1.06 17.13
C THR A 175 -6.62 -0.24 17.62
N TYR A 176 -6.69 -0.43 18.95
CA TYR A 176 -7.29 -1.59 19.59
C TYR A 176 -8.27 -1.17 20.68
N LYS A 177 -9.44 -1.81 20.76
CA LYS A 177 -10.45 -1.54 21.81
C LYS A 177 -11.18 -2.82 22.22
N SER A 178 -11.18 -3.15 23.51
CA SER A 178 -11.84 -4.35 24.05
C SER A 178 -12.29 -4.12 25.49
N GLY A 179 -13.55 -4.45 25.82
CA GLY A 179 -14.03 -4.47 27.21
C GLY A 179 -13.93 -3.15 27.99
N GLY A 180 -13.85 -2.01 27.31
CA GLY A 180 -13.62 -0.68 27.90
C GLY A 180 -12.17 -0.21 27.85
N THR A 181 -11.22 -1.13 27.69
CA THR A 181 -9.81 -0.83 27.48
C THR A 181 -9.55 -0.44 26.03
N TYR A 182 -8.62 0.48 25.82
CA TYR A 182 -8.15 0.89 24.51
C TYR A 182 -6.63 1.03 24.47
N SER A 183 -6.05 0.77 23.31
CA SER A 183 -4.60 0.83 23.10
C SER A 183 -4.25 1.42 21.74
N HIS A 184 -3.03 1.94 21.63
CA HIS A 184 -2.42 2.44 20.41
C HIS A 184 -1.16 1.61 20.15
N ILE A 185 -1.34 0.47 19.47
CA ILE A 185 -0.32 -0.59 19.31
C ILE A 185 -0.02 -0.95 17.85
N ASP A 186 -0.88 -0.52 16.92
CA ASP A 186 -0.65 -0.68 15.48
C ASP A 186 0.00 0.58 14.91
N PHE A 187 1.08 0.42 14.14
CA PHE A 187 1.85 1.53 13.62
C PHE A 187 2.16 1.38 12.13
N PHE A 188 2.23 2.53 11.46
CA PHE A 188 2.96 2.65 10.21
C PHE A 188 4.35 3.25 10.47
N LEU A 189 5.40 2.55 10.03
CA LEU A 189 6.78 3.01 10.01
C LEU A 189 7.22 3.28 8.56
N ILE A 190 7.89 4.41 8.36
CA ILE A 190 8.42 4.86 7.07
C ILE A 190 9.81 5.44 7.25
N ARG A 191 10.66 5.46 6.22
CA ARG A 191 11.96 6.14 6.32
C ARG A 191 11.78 7.62 6.69
N LYS A 192 12.61 8.14 7.60
CA LYS A 192 12.60 9.57 8.01
C LYS A 192 12.68 10.49 6.80
N SER A 193 13.55 10.18 5.83
CA SER A 193 13.75 10.92 4.58
C SER A 193 12.49 11.01 3.70
N ASP A 194 11.59 10.04 3.84
CA ASP A 194 10.34 9.93 3.08
C ASP A 194 9.12 10.44 3.83
N ARG A 195 9.25 10.86 5.11
CA ARG A 195 8.10 11.31 5.89
C ARG A 195 7.36 12.51 5.29
N LYS A 196 8.06 13.37 4.54
CA LYS A 196 7.45 14.46 3.78
C LYS A 196 6.36 14.02 2.78
N TYR A 197 6.34 12.74 2.41
CA TYR A 197 5.31 12.16 1.53
C TYR A 197 4.11 11.60 2.30
N CYS A 198 4.24 11.35 3.60
CA CYS A 198 3.13 10.97 4.46
C CYS A 198 2.28 12.20 4.77
N LEU A 199 1.07 12.24 4.21
CA LEU A 199 0.16 13.39 4.30
C LEU A 199 -0.71 13.33 5.56
N ASN A 200 -1.01 12.12 6.04
CA ASN A 200 -1.90 11.90 7.16
C ASN A 200 -1.79 10.43 7.64
N CYS A 201 -2.03 10.20 8.93
CA CYS A 201 -2.20 8.86 9.50
C CYS A 201 -3.30 8.92 10.56
N LYS A 202 -4.29 8.01 10.50
CA LYS A 202 -5.40 7.95 11.46
C LYS A 202 -6.13 6.61 11.47
N VAL A 203 -6.74 6.30 12.59
CA VAL A 203 -7.76 5.25 12.70
C VAL A 203 -9.11 5.75 12.19
N ILE A 204 -9.91 4.84 11.63
CA ILE A 204 -11.30 5.09 11.25
C ILE A 204 -12.28 4.39 12.23
N PRO A 205 -12.85 5.11 13.20
CA PRO A 205 -13.75 4.64 14.28
C PRO A 205 -14.95 3.74 13.93
N GLY A 206 -15.37 3.69 12.67
CA GLY A 206 -16.52 2.89 12.21
C GLY A 206 -16.13 1.81 11.19
N GLU A 207 -14.83 1.54 11.05
CA GLU A 207 -14.31 0.50 10.16
C GLU A 207 -13.49 -0.47 11.01
N SER A 208 -14.04 -1.62 11.32
CA SER A 208 -13.30 -2.70 11.95
C SER A 208 -13.52 -4.00 11.17
N LEU A 209 -12.43 -4.71 10.90
CA LEU A 209 -12.47 -6.06 10.33
C LEU A 209 -12.61 -7.11 11.43
N THR A 210 -12.31 -6.74 12.67
CA THR A 210 -12.44 -7.57 13.85
C THR A 210 -13.25 -6.84 14.91
N THR A 211 -13.55 -7.51 16.02
CA THR A 211 -14.26 -6.92 17.16
C THR A 211 -13.38 -5.96 17.96
N GLN A 212 -12.04 -6.08 17.84
CA GLN A 212 -11.09 -5.39 18.70
C GLN A 212 -10.17 -4.44 17.95
N HIS A 213 -9.59 -4.87 16.82
CA HIS A 213 -8.68 -4.04 16.01
C HIS A 213 -9.47 -3.14 15.05
N ARG A 214 -8.99 -1.91 14.92
CA ARG A 214 -9.57 -0.87 14.08
C ARG A 214 -8.66 -0.58 12.90
N VAL A 215 -9.25 -0.16 11.79
CA VAL A 215 -8.48 0.11 10.57
C VAL A 215 -7.69 1.42 10.72
N LEU A 216 -6.37 1.29 10.83
CA LEU A 216 -5.38 2.37 10.70
C LEU A 216 -5.10 2.64 9.22
N VAL A 217 -5.13 3.91 8.81
CA VAL A 217 -4.89 4.33 7.43
C VAL A 217 -3.83 5.42 7.38
N MET A 218 -2.84 5.23 6.51
CA MET A 218 -1.83 6.21 6.15
C MET A 218 -2.04 6.68 4.71
N ASP A 219 -2.14 7.99 4.52
CA ASP A 219 -2.27 8.63 3.21
C ASP A 219 -0.87 9.06 2.73
N VAL A 220 -0.40 8.53 1.59
CA VAL A 220 0.93 8.81 1.06
C VAL A 220 0.85 9.42 -0.33
N ARG A 221 1.65 10.48 -0.57
CA ARG A 221 1.85 11.08 -1.89
C ARG A 221 2.95 10.35 -2.64
N ILE A 222 2.59 9.66 -3.72
CA ILE A 222 3.53 9.02 -4.65
C ILE A 222 3.66 9.89 -5.90
N ARG A 223 4.91 10.17 -6.34
CA ARG A 223 5.14 10.99 -7.54
C ARG A 223 4.65 10.25 -8.80
N ASP A 224 4.05 11.00 -9.71
CA ASP A 224 3.95 10.70 -11.15
C ASP A 224 3.25 9.42 -11.65
N ARG A 225 2.28 8.85 -10.92
CA ARG A 225 1.36 7.85 -11.54
C ARG A 225 0.45 8.45 -12.61
N ALA A 226 0.18 9.75 -12.56
CA ALA A 226 -0.69 10.46 -13.51
C ALA A 226 -0.23 10.30 -14.98
N LYS A 227 1.08 10.11 -15.23
CA LYS A 227 1.63 9.88 -16.57
C LYS A 227 1.21 8.55 -17.21
N ARG A 228 0.77 7.54 -16.42
CA ARG A 228 0.19 6.30 -16.98
C ARG A 228 -1.24 6.50 -17.52
N ARG A 229 -1.91 7.61 -17.17
CA ARG A 229 -3.32 7.86 -17.55
C ARG A 229 -3.53 8.72 -18.77
N SER A 230 -2.48 9.13 -19.47
CA SER A 230 -2.61 9.25 -20.91
C SER A 230 -2.33 7.86 -21.49
N PRO A 231 -3.34 7.01 -21.81
CA PRO A 231 -3.17 6.32 -23.07
C PRO A 231 -2.80 7.44 -24.05
N LEU A 232 -1.75 7.27 -24.86
CA LEU A 232 -1.64 8.04 -26.08
C LEU A 232 -3.08 8.06 -26.62
N LEU A 233 -3.76 9.21 -26.54
CA LEU A 233 -5.08 9.33 -27.11
C LEU A 233 -4.81 8.93 -28.54
N ALA A 234 -5.17 7.70 -28.92
CA ALA A 234 -4.89 7.19 -30.24
C ALA A 234 -5.35 8.31 -31.16
N PRO A 235 -4.43 8.97 -31.90
CA PRO A 235 -4.64 10.35 -32.32
C PRO A 235 -5.99 10.40 -32.99
N ARG A 236 -6.96 11.11 -32.39
CA ARG A 236 -8.33 11.13 -32.91
C ARG A 236 -8.18 11.53 -34.37
N ILE A 237 -8.49 10.60 -35.27
CA ILE A 237 -8.41 10.88 -36.69
C ILE A 237 -9.45 11.97 -36.90
N LYS A 238 -8.99 13.19 -37.20
CA LYS A 238 -9.85 14.28 -37.62
C LYS A 238 -10.38 13.91 -39.01
N TRP A 239 -11.44 13.10 -39.06
CA TRP A 239 -12.01 12.56 -40.29
C TRP A 239 -12.35 13.64 -41.32
N TRP A 240 -12.67 14.86 -40.88
CA TRP A 240 -12.87 16.01 -41.75
C TRP A 240 -11.64 16.43 -42.57
N HIS A 241 -10.40 16.16 -42.13
CA HIS A 241 -9.21 16.38 -42.96
C HIS A 241 -9.02 15.33 -44.06
N LEU A 242 -9.68 14.17 -43.94
CA LEU A 242 -9.61 13.12 -44.95
C LEU A 242 -10.59 13.33 -46.10
N LYS A 243 -11.53 14.29 -46.00
CA LYS A 243 -12.51 14.59 -47.05
C LYS A 243 -11.84 14.86 -48.41
N GLU A 244 -10.76 15.63 -48.41
CA GLU A 244 -10.01 15.96 -49.63
C GLU A 244 -9.32 14.75 -50.27
N THR A 245 -8.95 13.72 -49.50
CA THR A 245 -8.28 12.55 -50.07
C THR A 245 -9.18 11.34 -50.33
N LEU A 246 -10.15 11.10 -49.45
CA LEU A 246 -10.98 9.90 -49.51
C LEU A 246 -12.24 10.09 -50.35
N GLY A 247 -12.63 11.35 -50.60
CA GLY A 247 -13.91 11.68 -51.21
C GLY A 247 -15.08 11.40 -50.25
N GLU A 248 -16.16 12.15 -50.45
CA GLU A 248 -17.42 12.00 -49.71
C GLU A 248 -18.50 11.64 -50.74
N SER A 249 -19.12 10.47 -50.62
CA SER A 249 -20.33 10.17 -51.41
C SER A 249 -21.58 10.48 -50.62
N ARG A 250 -22.50 11.21 -51.26
CA ARG A 250 -23.90 11.27 -50.81
C ARG A 250 -24.56 10.00 -51.29
N GLY A 251 -24.89 9.10 -50.37
CA GLY A 251 -25.62 7.88 -50.73
C GLY A 251 -26.89 8.23 -51.50
N PHE A 252 -27.08 7.62 -52.67
CA PHE A 252 -28.33 7.70 -53.43
C PHE A 252 -29.38 6.84 -52.72
N GLY A 253 -30.14 7.46 -51.81
CA GLY A 253 -31.24 6.82 -51.11
C GLY A 253 -31.97 7.80 -50.21
N PRO A 254 -33.27 7.57 -49.89
CA PRO A 254 -34.11 8.53 -49.16
C PRO A 254 -33.60 8.86 -47.75
N ARG A 255 -32.64 8.09 -47.23
CA ARG A 255 -31.85 8.43 -46.06
C ARG A 255 -30.39 8.39 -46.48
N GLY A 256 -29.91 9.49 -47.07
CA GLY A 256 -28.51 9.66 -47.49
C GLY A 256 -27.57 9.52 -46.30
N LYS A 257 -27.22 8.29 -45.94
CA LYS A 257 -26.22 7.99 -44.93
C LYS A 257 -24.84 8.07 -45.59
N GLU A 258 -24.00 8.94 -45.04
CA GLU A 258 -22.60 9.09 -45.42
C GLU A 258 -21.89 7.74 -45.32
N SER A 259 -21.30 7.30 -46.45
CA SER A 259 -20.59 6.01 -46.54
C SER A 259 -19.15 6.27 -46.99
N TRP A 260 -18.18 5.76 -46.22
CA TRP A 260 -16.74 5.86 -46.52
C TRP A 260 -16.24 4.51 -47.07
N TRP A 261 -15.52 4.50 -48.19
CA TRP A 261 -14.94 3.27 -48.74
C TRP A 261 -13.51 3.02 -48.26
N TRP A 262 -13.22 1.77 -47.90
CA TRP A 262 -11.89 1.24 -47.59
C TRP A 262 -11.19 0.79 -48.89
N ASN A 263 -10.55 1.71 -49.61
CA ASN A 263 -9.76 1.39 -50.81
C ASN A 263 -8.24 1.33 -50.50
N GLU A 264 -7.42 0.91 -51.48
CA GLU A 264 -5.96 0.79 -51.32
C GLU A 264 -5.29 2.10 -50.92
N ASN A 265 -5.80 3.25 -51.39
CA ASN A 265 -5.27 4.57 -51.06
C ASN A 265 -5.54 4.94 -49.58
N VAL A 266 -6.69 4.54 -49.03
CA VAL A 266 -6.98 4.65 -47.58
C VAL A 266 -6.02 3.77 -46.80
N GLN A 267 -5.83 2.52 -47.23
CA GLN A 267 -4.98 1.55 -46.56
C GLN A 267 -3.52 2.01 -46.53
N SER A 268 -2.99 2.56 -47.62
CA SER A 268 -1.61 3.08 -47.69
C SER A 268 -1.41 4.25 -46.73
N LYS A 269 -2.33 5.23 -46.70
CA LYS A 269 -2.26 6.38 -45.77
C LYS A 269 -2.35 5.96 -44.31
N VAL A 270 -3.17 4.96 -43.99
CA VAL A 270 -3.28 4.42 -42.62
C VAL A 270 -2.00 3.67 -42.23
N ARG A 271 -1.35 2.93 -43.14
CA ARG A 271 -0.06 2.26 -42.88
C ARG A 271 1.06 3.26 -42.59
N VAL A 272 1.26 4.26 -43.45
CA VAL A 272 2.28 5.32 -43.26
C VAL A 272 2.10 6.03 -41.91
N LYS A 273 0.85 6.18 -41.45
CA LYS A 273 0.57 6.81 -40.15
C LYS A 273 0.78 5.89 -38.95
N LYS A 274 0.68 4.56 -39.10
CA LYS A 274 1.02 3.58 -38.05
C LYS A 274 2.54 3.42 -37.87
N GLU A 275 3.31 3.76 -38.89
CA GLU A 275 4.78 3.72 -38.89
C GLU A 275 5.42 4.99 -38.27
N ARG A 276 4.62 6.02 -37.94
CA ARG A 276 5.05 7.20 -37.17
C ARG A 276 4.64 7.08 -35.71
#